data_AF-A0A955BM11-F1
#
_entry.id   AF-A0A955BM11-F1
#
_cell.length_a   1.000
_cell.length_b   1.000
_cell.length_c   1.000
_cell.angle_alpha   90.00
_cell.angle_beta   90.00
_cell.angle_gamma   90.00
#
_symmetry.space_group_name_H-M   'P 1'
#
loop_
_entity.id
_entity.type
_entity.pdbx_description
1 polymer ?
#
loop_
_entity_poly.entity_id
_entity_poly.type
_entity_poly.pdbx_seq_one_letter_code
_entity_poly.pdbx_strand_id
1 'polypeptide(L)'
;MRSSRWWKSVGSAARRTRRRSVRDRRQRSSSLAIDAGFELLERRILLASDFGDAPLPYPTTLAEGGAEHVVVVGAPRLGATIDAETDGTHSAAADADGADEDGVTFGAIQVGALAATVTVNVQGSPGKLDAWIDFNGDGSWGGPGEQIFASRAVALGDNLLTFDVPSYAISGTTYARFRLSTAGALGVMGLATGGEVEDYQVTVVSPAAASGVFGDPQTISTGADGAESVFAADVDGDGDLDVLSASSLDHKIAWYENDGSQNFTSHTITTSAEGASSANAADLDGDGDL
;
A
#
# COMPACT_ATOMS: atom_id res chain seq x y z
N MET A 1 21.23 -76.84 -40.85
CA MET A 1 22.69 -76.57 -40.90
C MET A 1 23.03 -75.92 -42.23
N ARG A 2 23.92 -74.93 -42.20
CA ARG A 2 24.34 -74.02 -43.29
C ARG A 2 24.80 -74.77 -44.56
N SER A 3 24.56 -74.21 -45.75
CA SER A 3 25.60 -73.54 -46.56
C SER A 3 25.08 -73.07 -47.92
N SER A 4 25.78 -72.07 -48.43
CA SER A 4 25.56 -71.21 -49.58
C SER A 4 26.32 -71.66 -50.84
N ARG A 5 25.87 -71.22 -52.04
CA ARG A 5 26.66 -70.91 -53.26
C ARG A 5 25.72 -70.64 -54.45
N TRP A 6 26.00 -69.83 -55.47
CA TRP A 6 26.87 -68.67 -55.76
C TRP A 6 26.60 -68.32 -57.27
N TRP A 7 27.13 -67.18 -57.75
CA TRP A 7 27.33 -66.71 -59.17
C TRP A 7 26.27 -65.75 -59.75
N LYS A 8 26.61 -64.62 -60.41
CA LYS A 8 27.84 -64.17 -61.11
C LYS A 8 27.93 -62.62 -61.24
N SER A 9 29.17 -62.14 -61.33
CA SER A 9 29.70 -60.81 -61.73
C SER A 9 29.36 -60.47 -63.21
N VAL A 10 29.52 -59.28 -63.83
CA VAL A 10 30.55 -58.21 -63.83
C VAL A 10 30.01 -57.00 -64.64
N GLY A 11 30.53 -55.77 -64.46
CA GLY A 11 30.42 -54.70 -65.47
C GLY A 11 30.98 -53.33 -65.05
N SER A 12 31.99 -52.86 -65.77
CA SER A 12 32.89 -51.71 -65.48
C SER A 12 32.45 -50.39 -66.16
N ALA A 13 32.78 -49.23 -65.55
CA ALA A 13 33.66 -48.18 -66.13
C ALA A 13 33.26 -46.71 -65.87
N ALA A 14 34.32 -45.92 -65.62
CA ALA A 14 34.58 -44.53 -66.02
C ALA A 14 34.11 -43.33 -65.16
N ARG A 15 35.13 -42.63 -64.62
CA ARG A 15 35.14 -41.27 -64.07
C ARG A 15 34.68 -40.21 -65.09
N ARG A 16 34.00 -39.16 -64.60
CA ARG A 16 34.21 -37.78 -65.09
C ARG A 16 33.89 -36.74 -64.01
N THR A 17 34.87 -35.87 -63.77
CA THR A 17 34.84 -34.69 -62.91
C THR A 17 34.13 -33.52 -63.61
N ARG A 18 33.32 -32.74 -62.87
CA ARG A 18 33.10 -31.30 -63.12
C ARG A 18 32.72 -30.58 -61.82
N ARG A 19 33.47 -29.52 -61.51
CA ARG A 19 33.23 -28.53 -60.45
C ARG A 19 32.53 -27.30 -61.04
N ARG A 20 31.85 -26.54 -60.15
CA ARG A 20 31.23 -25.19 -60.28
C ARG A 20 29.86 -25.19 -60.98
N SER A 21 28.85 -24.41 -60.58
CA SER A 21 28.76 -23.20 -59.77
C SER A 21 27.32 -23.01 -59.26
N VAL A 22 27.20 -22.31 -58.14
CA VAL A 22 26.01 -21.69 -57.51
C VAL A 22 24.96 -21.19 -58.52
N ARG A 23 23.69 -21.57 -58.34
CA ARG A 23 22.53 -20.67 -58.15
C ARG A 23 21.22 -21.45 -57.93
N ASP A 24 20.64 -21.16 -56.78
CA ASP A 24 19.22 -20.93 -56.52
C ASP A 24 18.18 -22.04 -56.76
N ARG A 25 17.81 -22.70 -55.66
CA ARG A 25 16.41 -23.08 -55.41
C ARG A 25 16.21 -23.28 -53.90
N ARG A 26 15.74 -22.23 -53.24
CA ARG A 26 15.16 -22.32 -51.90
C ARG A 26 13.86 -23.14 -51.96
N GLN A 27 13.85 -24.32 -51.35
CA GLN A 27 12.65 -24.85 -50.70
C GLN A 27 13.03 -25.36 -49.31
N ARG A 28 12.64 -24.52 -48.36
CA ARG A 28 12.29 -24.71 -46.94
C ARG A 28 12.34 -26.16 -46.43
N SER A 29 13.14 -26.37 -45.38
CA SER A 29 12.84 -27.27 -44.25
C SER A 29 13.92 -27.09 -43.17
N SER A 30 13.76 -26.09 -42.30
CA SER A 30 14.40 -26.07 -40.98
C SER A 30 13.92 -24.83 -40.21
N SER A 31 12.90 -25.00 -39.38
CA SER A 31 12.72 -24.17 -38.17
C SER A 31 11.71 -24.88 -37.27
N LEU A 32 12.15 -25.99 -36.67
CA LEU A 32 11.64 -26.38 -35.36
C LEU A 32 12.32 -25.44 -34.36
N ALA A 33 11.52 -24.79 -33.50
CA ALA A 33 11.90 -23.84 -32.44
C ALA A 33 11.89 -22.33 -32.78
N ILE A 34 10.80 -21.81 -33.34
CA ILE A 34 10.34 -20.44 -33.08
C ILE A 34 8.80 -20.45 -33.13
N ASP A 35 8.12 -20.99 -32.12
CA ASP A 35 6.65 -20.84 -32.05
C ASP A 35 6.08 -21.04 -30.63
N ALA A 36 6.66 -20.36 -29.64
CA ALA A 36 6.07 -20.21 -28.30
C ALA A 36 6.08 -18.77 -27.80
N GLY A 37 6.76 -17.86 -28.50
CA GLY A 37 6.86 -16.44 -28.14
C GLY A 37 5.96 -15.50 -28.96
N PHE A 38 5.28 -15.99 -30.00
CA PHE A 38 4.43 -15.18 -30.88
C PHE A 38 2.92 -15.37 -30.65
N GLU A 39 2.47 -16.45 -30.00
CA GLU A 39 1.03 -16.66 -29.73
C GLU A 39 0.45 -15.77 -28.61
N LEU A 40 1.30 -15.20 -27.74
CA LEU A 40 0.83 -14.36 -26.63
C LEU A 40 0.64 -12.89 -27.01
N LEU A 41 1.31 -12.41 -28.07
CA LEU A 41 1.20 -11.02 -28.49
C LEU A 41 -0.07 -10.77 -29.31
N GLU A 42 -0.52 -11.73 -30.13
CA GLU A 42 -1.74 -11.56 -30.93
C GLU A 42 -3.04 -11.84 -30.15
N ARG A 43 -2.98 -12.54 -29.00
CA ARG A 43 -4.15 -12.66 -28.10
C ARG A 43 -4.44 -11.39 -27.30
N ARG A 44 -3.44 -10.49 -27.11
CA ARG A 44 -3.61 -9.20 -26.44
C ARG A 44 -4.23 -8.12 -27.32
N ILE A 45 -4.30 -8.32 -28.64
CA ILE A 45 -4.81 -7.32 -29.60
C ILE A 45 -6.34 -7.43 -29.80
N LEU A 46 -7.01 -8.47 -29.27
CA LEU A 46 -8.42 -8.75 -29.57
C LEU A 46 -9.36 -8.83 -28.37
N LEU A 47 -8.84 -8.89 -27.14
CA LEU A 47 -9.66 -8.86 -25.94
C LEU A 47 -9.67 -7.42 -25.44
N ALA A 48 -10.88 -6.88 -25.27
CA ALA A 48 -11.05 -5.58 -24.66
C ALA A 48 -10.64 -5.70 -23.18
N SER A 49 -9.75 -4.83 -22.74
CA SER A 49 -9.29 -4.77 -21.36
C SER A 49 -9.78 -3.46 -20.75
N ASP A 50 -9.87 -3.48 -19.45
CA ASP A 50 -10.28 -2.39 -18.58
C ASP A 50 -9.07 -1.94 -17.73
N PHE A 51 -8.86 -0.64 -17.63
CA PHE A 51 -7.71 0.02 -17.00
C PHE A 51 -8.22 1.08 -16.03
N GLY A 52 -7.38 1.42 -15.05
CA GLY A 52 -7.62 2.64 -14.28
C GLY A 52 -7.08 3.86 -15.01
N ASP A 53 -7.24 5.03 -14.39
CA ASP A 53 -7.05 6.32 -15.04
C ASP A 53 -6.43 7.39 -14.09
N ALA A 54 -5.92 6.96 -12.92
CA ALA A 54 -5.27 7.84 -11.96
C ALA A 54 -4.18 8.73 -12.60
N PRO A 55 -3.94 9.95 -12.09
CA PRO A 55 -2.97 10.85 -12.69
C PRO A 55 -1.54 10.35 -12.53
N LEU A 56 -0.60 11.03 -13.18
CA LEU A 56 0.80 10.90 -12.80
C LEU A 56 1.00 11.30 -11.32
N PRO A 57 1.85 10.57 -10.56
CA PRO A 57 2.77 9.54 -11.01
C PRO A 57 2.26 8.08 -10.85
N TYR A 58 0.95 7.87 -10.65
CA TYR A 58 0.40 6.53 -10.45
C TYR A 58 0.45 5.69 -11.75
N PRO A 59 0.86 4.41 -11.68
CA PRO A 59 1.01 3.57 -12.87
C PRO A 59 -0.35 3.21 -13.46
N THR A 60 -0.62 3.67 -14.67
CA THR A 60 -1.96 3.66 -15.26
C THR A 60 -1.93 3.08 -16.67
N THR A 61 -0.95 3.48 -17.46
CA THR A 61 -0.79 3.01 -18.84
C THR A 61 -0.13 1.62 -18.91
N LEU A 62 -0.29 0.93 -20.04
CA LEU A 62 0.42 -0.29 -20.41
C LEU A 62 1.94 -0.13 -20.37
N ALA A 63 2.45 1.03 -20.78
CA ALA A 63 3.88 1.32 -20.78
C ALA A 63 4.46 1.40 -19.36
N GLU A 64 3.63 1.83 -18.40
CA GLU A 64 3.95 1.87 -16.99
C GLU A 64 3.73 0.52 -16.31
N GLY A 65 3.01 -0.40 -16.95
CA GLY A 65 2.58 -1.66 -16.37
C GLY A 65 1.37 -1.50 -15.44
N GLY A 66 0.49 -0.55 -15.73
CA GLY A 66 -0.73 -0.26 -14.99
C GLY A 66 -1.60 -1.48 -14.73
N ALA A 67 -2.56 -1.33 -13.81
CA ALA A 67 -3.55 -2.36 -13.56
C ALA A 67 -4.42 -2.53 -14.82
N GLU A 68 -4.60 -3.78 -15.25
CA GLU A 68 -5.35 -4.13 -16.45
C GLU A 68 -6.23 -5.35 -16.16
N HIS A 69 -7.50 -5.33 -16.56
CA HIS A 69 -8.44 -6.44 -16.41
C HIS A 69 -9.03 -6.82 -17.77
N VAL A 70 -8.83 -8.07 -18.21
CA VAL A 70 -9.53 -8.54 -19.41
C VAL A 70 -11.04 -8.57 -19.15
N VAL A 71 -11.82 -7.85 -19.96
CA VAL A 71 -13.27 -7.79 -19.81
C VAL A 71 -13.89 -9.14 -20.17
N VAL A 72 -14.55 -9.77 -19.20
CA VAL A 72 -15.20 -11.07 -19.35
C VAL A 72 -16.67 -10.94 -18.96
N VAL A 73 -17.56 -11.28 -19.90
CA VAL A 73 -19.01 -11.22 -19.67
C VAL A 73 -19.41 -12.07 -18.46
N GLY A 74 -20.07 -11.43 -17.49
CA GLY A 74 -20.54 -12.07 -16.25
C GLY A 74 -19.48 -12.18 -15.15
N ALA A 75 -18.25 -11.71 -15.38
CA ALA A 75 -17.29 -11.51 -14.31
C ALA A 75 -17.78 -10.45 -13.31
N PRO A 76 -17.21 -10.40 -12.09
CA PRO A 76 -17.49 -9.33 -11.14
C PRO A 76 -17.15 -7.99 -11.78
N ARG A 77 -17.97 -6.98 -11.53
CA ARG A 77 -17.67 -5.57 -11.86
C ARG A 77 -18.10 -4.68 -10.70
N LEU A 78 -17.43 -3.57 -10.55
CA LEU A 78 -17.81 -2.45 -9.72
C LEU A 78 -18.91 -1.68 -10.49
N GLY A 79 -19.98 -1.30 -9.79
CA GLY A 79 -21.03 -0.48 -10.38
C GLY A 79 -21.74 -1.08 -11.61
N ALA A 80 -22.39 -0.21 -12.39
CA ALA A 80 -23.27 -0.61 -13.48
C ALA A 80 -22.56 -0.69 -14.82
N THR A 81 -21.59 0.18 -15.03
CA THR A 81 -20.79 0.28 -16.24
C THR A 81 -19.48 -0.47 -16.10
N ILE A 82 -18.88 -0.73 -17.25
CA ILE A 82 -17.49 -1.16 -17.43
C ILE A 82 -17.22 -0.73 -18.87
N ASP A 83 -16.14 -0.02 -19.10
CA ASP A 83 -15.68 0.24 -20.44
C ASP A 83 -14.42 -0.57 -20.72
N ALA A 84 -13.91 -0.39 -21.92
CA ALA A 84 -12.82 -1.22 -22.38
C ALA A 84 -12.02 -0.47 -23.41
N GLU A 85 -10.74 -0.38 -23.14
CA GLU A 85 -9.81 0.47 -23.83
C GLU A 85 -8.55 -0.31 -24.19
N THR A 86 -7.80 0.31 -25.10
CA THR A 86 -6.54 -0.27 -25.56
C THR A 86 -5.38 0.05 -24.64
N ASP A 87 -5.54 1.08 -23.79
CA ASP A 87 -4.55 1.59 -22.85
C ASP A 87 -5.24 2.54 -21.86
N GLY A 88 -4.75 2.62 -20.61
CA GLY A 88 -5.26 3.55 -19.61
C GLY A 88 -4.88 5.00 -19.92
N THR A 89 -5.66 5.96 -19.40
CA THR A 89 -5.43 7.40 -19.64
C THR A 89 -5.38 8.18 -18.34
N HIS A 90 -4.24 8.79 -18.02
CA HIS A 90 -4.14 9.63 -16.83
C HIS A 90 -5.11 10.81 -16.84
N SER A 91 -5.77 11.03 -15.71
CA SER A 91 -6.67 12.15 -15.50
C SER A 91 -6.52 12.73 -14.10
N ALA A 92 -6.78 14.03 -13.95
CA ALA A 92 -6.66 14.68 -12.64
C ALA A 92 -7.84 14.35 -11.72
N ALA A 93 -8.98 13.93 -12.26
CA ALA A 93 -10.16 13.59 -11.49
C ALA A 93 -10.33 12.08 -11.27
N ALA A 94 -9.54 11.25 -11.96
CA ALA A 94 -9.79 9.81 -12.11
C ALA A 94 -11.19 9.60 -12.74
N ASP A 95 -11.39 10.09 -13.97
CA ASP A 95 -12.64 10.04 -14.77
C ASP A 95 -12.46 10.10 -16.32
N ALA A 96 -11.30 9.76 -16.89
CA ALA A 96 -11.00 10.06 -18.31
C ALA A 96 -11.33 8.96 -19.34
N ASP A 97 -11.56 7.72 -18.93
CA ASP A 97 -11.92 6.60 -19.80
C ASP A 97 -13.43 6.55 -20.02
N GLY A 98 -14.23 6.82 -18.99
CA GLY A 98 -15.64 6.49 -19.08
C GLY A 98 -16.53 7.15 -18.04
N ALA A 99 -17.52 6.38 -17.62
CA ALA A 99 -18.45 6.71 -16.54
C ALA A 99 -18.53 5.54 -15.55
N ASP A 100 -17.54 4.67 -15.62
CA ASP A 100 -17.33 3.43 -14.90
C ASP A 100 -16.84 3.67 -13.48
N GLU A 101 -16.51 4.89 -13.06
CA GLU A 101 -16.34 5.25 -11.64
C GLU A 101 -17.67 5.37 -10.87
N ASP A 102 -18.53 4.37 -11.03
CA ASP A 102 -19.88 4.30 -10.48
C ASP A 102 -20.05 3.21 -9.41
N GLY A 103 -18.99 2.43 -9.14
CA GLY A 103 -19.00 1.33 -8.19
C GLY A 103 -18.65 1.66 -6.74
N VAL A 104 -17.94 2.76 -6.46
CA VAL A 104 -17.42 3.07 -5.12
C VAL A 104 -17.93 4.40 -4.58
N THR A 105 -18.39 4.40 -3.33
CA THR A 105 -18.79 5.61 -2.61
C THR A 105 -18.13 5.68 -1.25
N PHE A 106 -17.27 6.69 -1.04
CA PHE A 106 -16.56 6.88 0.22
C PHE A 106 -17.42 7.58 1.29
N GLY A 107 -17.29 7.12 2.53
CA GLY A 107 -17.61 7.92 3.70
C GLY A 107 -16.51 8.94 4.01
N ALA A 108 -16.57 9.56 5.18
CA ALA A 108 -15.49 10.46 5.61
C ALA A 108 -14.18 9.69 5.85
N ILE A 109 -13.12 10.08 5.14
CA ILE A 109 -11.77 9.57 5.35
C ILE A 109 -11.01 10.60 6.17
N GLN A 110 -10.86 10.36 7.47
CA GLN A 110 -10.23 11.28 8.39
C GLN A 110 -8.94 10.67 8.93
N VAL A 111 -7.87 11.45 8.99
CA VAL A 111 -6.59 11.01 9.57
C VAL A 111 -6.82 10.38 10.95
N GLY A 112 -6.30 9.15 11.15
CA GLY A 112 -6.40 8.40 12.40
C GLY A 112 -7.75 7.72 12.69
N ALA A 113 -8.71 7.73 11.76
CA ALA A 113 -9.99 7.04 11.96
C ALA A 113 -9.83 5.51 11.89
N LEU A 114 -10.33 4.79 12.90
CA LEU A 114 -10.25 3.31 12.98
C LEU A 114 -11.46 2.58 12.34
N ALA A 115 -12.31 3.31 11.63
CA ALA A 115 -13.54 2.77 11.03
C ALA A 115 -14.06 3.70 9.94
N ALA A 116 -13.17 4.21 9.07
CA ALA A 116 -13.61 4.90 7.86
C ALA A 116 -14.43 3.92 7.02
N THR A 117 -15.47 4.42 6.35
CA THR A 117 -16.42 3.58 5.61
C THR A 117 -16.28 3.79 4.12
N VAL A 118 -16.53 2.74 3.36
CA VAL A 118 -16.69 2.78 1.90
C VAL A 118 -17.78 1.81 1.50
N THR A 119 -18.66 2.22 0.60
CA THR A 119 -19.65 1.35 -0.01
C THR A 119 -19.17 0.93 -1.39
N VAL A 120 -19.10 -0.37 -1.63
CA VAL A 120 -18.68 -0.95 -2.91
C VAL A 120 -19.86 -1.71 -3.52
N ASN A 121 -20.41 -1.18 -4.61
CA ASN A 121 -21.47 -1.83 -5.39
C ASN A 121 -20.84 -2.85 -6.34
N VAL A 122 -21.24 -4.12 -6.21
CA VAL A 122 -20.71 -5.20 -7.06
C VAL A 122 -21.82 -5.79 -7.92
N GLN A 123 -21.57 -5.92 -9.21
CA GLN A 123 -22.48 -6.52 -10.18
C GLN A 123 -21.81 -7.66 -10.97
N GLY A 124 -22.57 -8.30 -11.86
CA GLY A 124 -22.12 -9.43 -12.67
C GLY A 124 -22.04 -10.74 -11.88
N SER A 125 -21.08 -10.85 -10.97
CA SER A 125 -20.95 -11.96 -10.01
C SER A 125 -20.19 -11.53 -8.74
N PRO A 126 -20.31 -12.29 -7.62
CA PRO A 126 -19.50 -12.05 -6.43
C PRO A 126 -18.00 -12.20 -6.73
N GLY A 127 -17.16 -11.47 -5.98
CA GLY A 127 -15.72 -11.42 -6.23
C GLY A 127 -14.89 -11.19 -4.98
N LYS A 128 -13.63 -10.85 -5.22
CA LYS A 128 -12.65 -10.44 -4.24
C LYS A 128 -12.08 -9.09 -4.64
N LEU A 129 -12.10 -8.16 -3.70
CA LEU A 129 -11.60 -6.80 -3.85
C LEU A 129 -10.18 -6.70 -3.27
N ASP A 130 -9.27 -6.20 -4.09
CA ASP A 130 -7.99 -5.66 -3.66
C ASP A 130 -8.03 -4.14 -3.88
N ALA A 131 -7.76 -3.34 -2.85
CA ALA A 131 -7.87 -1.88 -2.95
C ALA A 131 -6.82 -1.15 -2.12
N TRP A 132 -6.42 0.02 -2.62
CA TRP A 132 -5.38 0.86 -2.05
C TRP A 132 -5.80 2.34 -1.98
N ILE A 133 -5.24 3.07 -1.01
CA ILE A 133 -5.30 4.53 -0.90
C ILE A 133 -3.90 5.04 -0.58
N ASP A 134 -3.43 6.05 -1.31
CA ASP A 134 -2.15 6.72 -1.03
C ASP A 134 -2.33 7.66 0.17
N PHE A 135 -2.16 7.12 1.37
CA PHE A 135 -2.33 7.89 2.61
C PHE A 135 -1.18 8.86 2.88
N ASN A 136 0.02 8.57 2.40
CA ASN A 136 1.20 9.36 2.70
C ASN A 136 1.43 10.49 1.67
N GLY A 137 0.67 10.52 0.58
CA GLY A 137 0.71 11.53 -0.47
C GLY A 137 1.99 11.51 -1.30
N ASP A 138 2.67 10.36 -1.39
CA ASP A 138 3.95 10.23 -2.11
C ASP A 138 3.80 9.92 -3.60
N GLY A 139 2.55 9.75 -4.08
CA GLY A 139 2.26 9.40 -5.46
C GLY A 139 2.38 7.91 -5.75
N SER A 140 2.28 7.06 -4.73
CA SER A 140 2.32 5.61 -4.88
C SER A 140 1.35 4.90 -3.92
N TRP A 141 1.07 3.63 -4.18
CA TRP A 141 0.24 2.76 -3.33
C TRP A 141 1.05 1.65 -2.66
N GLY A 142 2.38 1.80 -2.63
CA GLY A 142 3.32 0.78 -2.16
C GLY A 142 3.70 0.89 -0.68
N GLY A 143 3.26 1.94 -0.01
CA GLY A 143 3.58 2.24 1.37
C GLY A 143 2.86 1.33 2.39
N PRO A 144 3.37 1.30 3.64
CA PRO A 144 2.69 0.59 4.72
C PRO A 144 1.28 1.14 4.90
N GLY A 145 0.30 0.28 5.19
CA GLY A 145 -1.08 0.71 5.47
C GLY A 145 -1.88 1.24 4.28
N GLU A 146 -1.30 1.33 3.08
CA GLU A 146 -1.99 1.85 1.89
C GLU A 146 -2.90 0.82 1.25
N GLN A 147 -2.64 -0.49 1.42
CA GLN A 147 -3.57 -1.53 1.02
C GLN A 147 -4.70 -1.68 2.05
N ILE A 148 -5.86 -1.10 1.75
CA ILE A 148 -7.03 -1.12 2.64
C ILE A 148 -7.83 -2.43 2.55
N PHE A 149 -7.78 -3.13 1.41
CA PHE A 149 -8.37 -4.45 1.24
C PHE A 149 -7.43 -5.38 0.48
N ALA A 150 -7.26 -6.60 1.01
CA ALA A 150 -6.51 -7.68 0.37
C ALA A 150 -7.43 -8.89 0.22
N SER A 151 -7.81 -9.20 -1.02
CA SER A 151 -8.69 -10.32 -1.37
C SER A 151 -10.01 -10.34 -0.60
N ARG A 152 -10.56 -9.17 -0.29
CA ARG A 152 -11.77 -9.03 0.51
C ARG A 152 -12.95 -9.60 -0.27
N ALA A 153 -13.57 -10.66 0.23
CA ALA A 153 -14.76 -11.22 -0.39
C ALA A 153 -15.91 -10.19 -0.37
N VAL A 154 -16.54 -9.99 -1.53
CA VAL A 154 -17.66 -9.08 -1.74
C VAL A 154 -18.80 -9.80 -2.47
N ALA A 155 -20.02 -9.51 -2.06
CA ALA A 155 -21.23 -10.09 -2.63
C ALA A 155 -21.88 -9.15 -3.64
N LEU A 156 -22.83 -9.64 -4.44
CA LEU A 156 -23.61 -8.80 -5.33
C LEU A 156 -24.39 -7.73 -4.55
N GLY A 157 -24.47 -6.52 -5.12
CA GLY A 157 -25.08 -5.34 -4.51
C GLY A 157 -24.09 -4.54 -3.65
N ASP A 158 -24.62 -3.74 -2.74
CA ASP A 158 -23.82 -2.84 -1.90
C ASP A 158 -23.12 -3.60 -0.77
N ASN A 159 -21.80 -3.41 -0.69
CA ASN A 159 -20.96 -3.91 0.39
C ASN A 159 -20.49 -2.70 1.21
N LEU A 160 -21.04 -2.51 2.41
CA LEU A 160 -20.52 -1.53 3.36
C LEU A 160 -19.29 -2.11 4.05
N LEU A 161 -18.12 -1.57 3.74
CA LEU A 161 -16.84 -2.00 4.27
C LEU A 161 -16.23 -0.91 5.15
N THR A 162 -15.36 -1.33 6.06
CA THR A 162 -14.61 -0.43 6.95
C THR A 162 -13.12 -0.67 6.81
N PHE A 163 -12.34 0.39 6.94
CA PHE A 163 -10.88 0.36 6.95
C PHE A 163 -10.33 1.40 7.94
N ASP A 164 -9.08 1.17 8.37
CA ASP A 164 -8.34 2.10 9.22
C ASP A 164 -7.63 3.14 8.35
N VAL A 165 -7.70 4.41 8.76
CA VAL A 165 -6.91 5.50 8.20
C VAL A 165 -5.71 5.71 9.11
N PRO A 166 -4.47 5.55 8.61
CA PRO A 166 -3.28 5.72 9.43
C PRO A 166 -3.21 7.10 10.10
N SER A 167 -2.67 7.17 11.31
CA SER A 167 -2.48 8.44 12.03
C SER A 167 -1.44 9.36 11.38
N TYR A 168 -0.55 8.81 10.54
CA TYR A 168 0.42 9.55 9.76
C TYR A 168 -0.12 9.99 8.39
N ALA A 169 -1.37 9.69 8.04
CA ALA A 169 -1.93 10.07 6.75
C ALA A 169 -1.87 11.60 6.56
N ILE A 170 -1.50 12.03 5.36
CA ILE A 170 -1.47 13.43 4.99
C ILE A 170 -2.88 13.85 4.59
N SER A 171 -3.41 14.89 5.23
CA SER A 171 -4.69 15.45 4.84
C SER A 171 -4.57 16.22 3.52
N GLY A 172 -5.52 16.03 2.62
CA GLY A 172 -5.54 16.62 1.29
C GLY A 172 -6.17 15.69 0.27
N THR A 173 -6.07 16.08 -1.00
CA THR A 173 -6.44 15.23 -2.14
C THR A 173 -5.36 14.16 -2.34
N THR A 174 -5.79 12.92 -2.56
CA THR A 174 -4.97 11.78 -2.93
C THR A 174 -5.79 10.83 -3.81
N TYR A 175 -5.24 9.66 -4.17
CA TYR A 175 -5.89 8.72 -5.09
C TYR A 175 -6.00 7.32 -4.51
N ALA A 176 -7.07 6.64 -4.89
CA ALA A 176 -7.35 5.27 -4.55
C ALA A 176 -7.44 4.41 -5.82
N ARG A 177 -7.14 3.12 -5.69
CA ARG A 177 -7.30 2.12 -6.75
C ARG A 177 -8.09 0.94 -6.23
N PHE A 178 -9.10 0.51 -6.98
CA PHE A 178 -9.95 -0.62 -6.68
C PHE A 178 -9.80 -1.65 -7.79
N ARG A 179 -9.41 -2.87 -7.45
CA ARG A 179 -9.30 -3.98 -8.37
C ARG A 179 -10.18 -5.12 -7.92
N LEU A 180 -11.20 -5.41 -8.71
CA LEU A 180 -12.14 -6.47 -8.43
C LEU A 180 -11.87 -7.67 -9.32
N SER A 181 -11.80 -8.88 -8.78
CA SER A 181 -11.68 -10.09 -9.60
C SER A 181 -12.28 -11.32 -8.91
N THR A 182 -12.34 -12.45 -9.60
CA THR A 182 -12.69 -13.73 -8.96
C THR A 182 -11.52 -14.34 -8.17
N ALA A 183 -10.29 -14.09 -8.62
CA ALA A 183 -9.08 -14.70 -8.04
C ALA A 183 -8.66 -14.01 -6.73
N GLY A 184 -8.67 -12.67 -6.72
CA GLY A 184 -8.05 -11.82 -5.71
C GLY A 184 -6.52 -11.90 -5.73
N ALA A 185 -5.91 -11.35 -4.68
CA ALA A 185 -4.47 -11.28 -4.46
C ALA A 185 -3.75 -10.52 -5.57
N LEU A 186 -4.42 -9.50 -6.10
CA LEU A 186 -3.88 -8.61 -7.11
C LEU A 186 -2.92 -7.61 -6.47
N GLY A 187 -1.92 -7.20 -7.23
CA GLY A 187 -1.06 -6.07 -6.87
C GLY A 187 -1.66 -4.74 -7.36
N VAL A 188 -0.96 -3.64 -7.09
CA VAL A 188 -1.30 -2.30 -7.59
C VAL A 188 -1.27 -2.19 -9.13
N MET A 189 -0.60 -3.13 -9.79
CA MET A 189 -0.24 -3.13 -11.21
C MET A 189 -0.49 -4.49 -11.86
N GLY A 190 -0.43 -4.52 -13.19
CA GLY A 190 -0.38 -5.75 -13.98
C GLY A 190 -1.74 -6.35 -14.33
N LEU A 191 -1.69 -7.36 -15.19
CA LEU A 191 -2.85 -7.99 -15.81
C LEU A 191 -3.60 -8.95 -14.87
N ALA A 192 -4.93 -8.87 -14.89
CA ALA A 192 -5.86 -9.85 -14.36
C ALA A 192 -6.85 -10.29 -15.43
N THR A 193 -7.49 -11.46 -15.24
CA THR A 193 -8.52 -11.97 -16.14
C THR A 193 -9.89 -11.86 -15.49
N GLY A 194 -10.82 -11.16 -16.14
CA GLY A 194 -12.14 -10.87 -15.59
C GLY A 194 -12.04 -9.91 -14.40
N GLY A 195 -13.15 -9.22 -14.11
CA GLY A 195 -13.10 -8.14 -13.14
C GLY A 195 -13.02 -6.78 -13.81
N GLU A 196 -12.59 -5.82 -13.00
CA GLU A 196 -12.49 -4.40 -13.36
C GLU A 196 -11.47 -3.69 -12.45
N VAL A 197 -10.98 -2.56 -12.93
CA VAL A 197 -10.13 -1.57 -12.27
C VAL A 197 -10.87 -0.25 -12.29
N GLU A 198 -11.07 0.37 -11.13
CA GLU A 198 -11.51 1.76 -11.06
C GLU A 198 -10.51 2.53 -10.18
N ASP A 199 -10.15 3.74 -10.59
CA ASP A 199 -9.38 4.68 -9.79
C ASP A 199 -10.28 5.81 -9.27
N TYR A 200 -9.90 6.45 -8.16
CA TYR A 200 -10.71 7.50 -7.55
C TYR A 200 -9.86 8.60 -6.96
N GLN A 201 -10.19 9.86 -7.26
CA GLN A 201 -9.74 10.98 -6.44
C GLN A 201 -10.48 10.96 -5.08
N VAL A 202 -9.73 10.96 -3.99
CA VAL A 202 -10.27 10.97 -2.62
C VAL A 202 -9.70 12.13 -1.81
N THR A 203 -10.45 12.59 -0.81
CA THR A 203 -10.00 13.62 0.13
C THR A 203 -9.84 13.03 1.52
N VAL A 204 -8.61 13.06 2.03
CA VAL A 204 -8.32 12.78 3.44
C VAL A 204 -8.50 14.09 4.21
N VAL A 205 -9.49 14.14 5.11
CA VAL A 205 -9.71 15.31 5.96
C VAL A 205 -8.76 15.27 7.15
N SER A 206 -8.35 16.45 7.63
CA SER A 206 -7.49 16.61 8.81
C SER A 206 -8.05 15.82 10.01
N PRO A 207 -7.18 15.38 10.95
CA PRO A 207 -7.63 14.67 12.14
C PRO A 207 -8.79 15.44 12.78
N ALA A 208 -9.78 14.73 13.33
CA ALA A 208 -10.74 15.37 14.22
C ALA A 208 -9.91 16.14 15.24
N ALA A 209 -10.20 17.43 15.38
CA ALA A 209 -9.63 18.19 16.47
C ALA A 209 -9.89 17.35 17.72
N ALA A 210 -8.82 16.87 18.37
CA ALA A 210 -8.96 16.34 19.72
C ALA A 210 -9.74 17.44 20.43
N SER A 211 -10.87 17.09 21.04
CA SER A 211 -11.73 18.10 21.67
C SER A 211 -11.01 18.91 22.75
N GLY A 212 -9.73 18.59 23.03
CA GLY A 212 -8.81 19.44 23.78
C GLY A 212 -9.33 19.71 25.17
N VAL A 213 -10.27 18.88 25.63
CA VAL A 213 -10.78 18.93 26.98
C VAL A 213 -9.69 18.28 27.81
N PHE A 214 -8.70 19.07 28.17
CA PHE A 214 -7.91 18.80 29.35
C PHE A 214 -8.91 18.58 30.49
N GLY A 215 -8.69 17.53 31.28
CA GLY A 215 -9.47 17.32 32.49
C GLY A 215 -9.33 18.51 33.45
N ASP A 216 -10.07 18.47 34.56
CA ASP A 216 -9.86 19.45 35.63
C ASP A 216 -8.38 19.46 36.04
N PRO A 217 -7.80 20.64 36.31
CA PRO A 217 -6.39 20.74 36.67
C PRO A 217 -6.12 19.94 37.94
N GLN A 218 -5.16 19.03 37.87
CA GLN A 218 -4.68 18.33 39.05
C GLN A 218 -3.55 19.15 39.70
N THR A 219 -3.80 19.61 40.93
CA THR A 219 -2.80 20.37 41.69
C THR A 219 -1.88 19.41 42.43
N ILE A 220 -0.61 19.36 42.01
CA ILE A 220 0.44 18.58 42.69
C ILE A 220 0.91 19.27 43.97
N SER A 221 1.14 20.59 43.90
CA SER A 221 1.57 21.40 45.04
C SER A 221 1.25 22.86 44.85
N THR A 222 0.90 23.55 45.94
CA THR A 222 0.80 25.01 46.02
C THR A 222 1.93 25.62 46.86
N GLY A 223 2.91 24.80 47.27
CA GLY A 223 3.99 25.19 48.18
C GLY A 223 5.35 25.45 47.51
N ALA A 224 5.43 25.32 46.19
CA ALA A 224 6.64 25.60 45.41
C ALA A 224 6.65 27.07 44.94
N ASP A 225 7.02 27.97 45.85
CA ASP A 225 6.98 29.41 45.58
C ASP A 225 8.06 29.80 44.56
N GLY A 226 7.65 30.46 43.46
CA GLY A 226 8.54 30.76 42.35
C GLY A 226 9.07 29.53 41.61
N ALA A 227 8.26 28.48 41.44
CA ALA A 227 8.61 27.37 40.56
C ALA A 227 8.88 27.87 39.12
N GLU A 228 10.13 27.70 38.65
CA GLU A 228 10.58 28.18 37.33
C GLU A 228 10.75 27.04 36.33
N SER A 229 10.96 25.82 36.81
CA SER A 229 11.16 24.65 35.97
C SER A 229 10.52 23.43 36.62
N VAL A 230 9.87 22.62 35.77
CA VAL A 230 9.38 21.29 36.10
C VAL A 230 9.96 20.28 35.11
N PHE A 231 10.24 19.08 35.59
CA PHE A 231 10.73 17.97 34.77
C PHE A 231 10.00 16.69 35.17
N ALA A 232 9.53 15.92 34.20
CA ALA A 232 8.85 14.65 34.45
C ALA A 232 9.79 13.50 34.13
N ALA A 233 9.99 12.60 35.09
CA ALA A 233 10.85 11.43 34.97
C ALA A 233 10.45 10.40 36.02
N ASP A 234 10.71 9.13 35.76
CA ASP A 234 10.59 8.05 36.73
C ASP A 234 11.84 8.11 37.64
N VAL A 235 11.70 8.60 38.87
CA VAL A 235 12.85 8.88 39.76
C VAL A 235 13.16 7.69 40.67
N ASP A 236 12.22 6.78 40.91
CA ASP A 236 12.43 5.63 41.79
C ASP A 236 12.43 4.26 41.07
N GLY A 237 12.22 4.27 39.74
CA GLY A 237 12.32 3.11 38.86
C GLY A 237 11.10 2.20 38.90
N ASP A 238 9.95 2.69 39.35
CA ASP A 238 8.73 1.90 39.47
C ASP A 238 7.88 1.85 38.18
N GLY A 239 8.27 2.64 37.18
CA GLY A 239 7.68 2.68 35.84
C GLY A 239 6.64 3.78 35.65
N ASP A 240 6.39 4.60 36.67
CA ASP A 240 5.53 5.76 36.55
C ASP A 240 6.32 7.09 36.50
N LEU A 241 5.71 8.13 35.93
CA LEU A 241 6.41 9.42 35.78
C LEU A 241 6.11 10.32 36.98
N ASP A 242 7.17 10.62 37.72
CA ASP A 242 7.18 11.62 38.78
C ASP A 242 7.35 13.05 38.25
N VAL A 243 7.32 14.01 39.17
CA VAL A 243 7.60 15.42 38.86
C VAL A 243 8.71 15.97 39.76
N LEU A 244 9.70 16.61 39.16
CA LEU A 244 10.71 17.43 39.83
C LEU A 244 10.38 18.91 39.63
N SER A 245 10.60 19.75 40.65
CA SER A 245 10.49 21.20 40.53
C SER A 245 11.74 21.91 41.04
N ALA A 246 12.16 22.95 40.33
CA ALA A 246 13.09 23.96 40.81
C ALA A 246 12.35 25.27 41.09
N SER A 247 12.41 25.74 42.33
CA SER A 247 11.69 26.92 42.79
C SER A 247 12.62 27.96 43.41
N SER A 248 12.64 29.14 42.82
CA SER A 248 13.65 30.17 43.09
C SER A 248 13.35 30.97 44.36
N LEU A 249 12.08 31.19 44.69
CA LEU A 249 11.67 32.01 45.84
C LEU A 249 11.66 31.24 47.16
N ASP A 250 11.41 29.93 47.15
CA ASP A 250 11.53 29.07 48.33
C ASP A 250 12.86 28.29 48.41
N HIS A 251 13.77 28.55 47.46
CA HIS A 251 15.12 28.00 47.37
C HIS A 251 15.16 26.46 47.35
N LYS A 252 14.16 25.83 46.72
CA LYS A 252 13.93 24.39 46.81
C LYS A 252 14.14 23.67 45.47
N ILE A 253 14.74 22.48 45.57
CA ILE A 253 14.50 21.41 44.60
C ILE A 253 13.63 20.36 45.29
N ALA A 254 12.49 20.04 44.70
CA ALA A 254 11.54 19.07 45.23
C ALA A 254 11.22 18.00 44.20
N TRP A 255 10.91 16.80 44.69
CA TRP A 255 10.41 15.67 43.93
C TRP A 255 9.00 15.35 44.43
N TYR A 256 8.09 15.04 43.52
CA TYR A 256 6.72 14.64 43.78
C TYR A 256 6.56 13.24 43.19
N GLU A 257 6.69 12.24 44.06
CA GLU A 257 6.54 10.82 43.76
C GLU A 257 5.08 10.53 43.42
N ASN A 258 4.84 9.97 42.24
CA ASN A 258 3.52 9.50 41.82
C ASN A 258 3.36 8.02 42.22
N ASP A 259 2.13 7.59 42.51
CA ASP A 259 1.82 6.21 42.96
C ASP A 259 1.15 5.36 41.86
N GLY A 260 1.30 5.77 40.60
CA GLY A 260 0.67 5.22 39.41
C GLY A 260 -0.80 5.62 39.27
N SER A 261 -1.39 6.22 40.31
CA SER A 261 -2.78 6.64 40.38
C SER A 261 -2.92 8.16 40.48
N GLN A 262 -1.84 8.89 40.19
CA GLN A 262 -1.77 10.34 40.25
C GLN A 262 -1.96 10.89 41.68
N ASN A 263 -1.65 10.12 42.72
CA ASN A 263 -1.50 10.67 44.07
C ASN A 263 -0.02 10.99 44.32
N PHE A 264 0.27 12.26 44.60
CA PHE A 264 1.65 12.73 44.70
C PHE A 264 2.11 12.85 46.15
N THR A 265 3.24 12.21 46.49
CA THR A 265 3.95 12.39 47.77
C THR A 265 5.12 13.34 47.56
N SER A 266 5.17 14.43 48.33
CA SER A 266 6.24 15.43 48.17
C SER A 266 7.47 15.11 49.02
N HIS A 267 8.62 15.08 48.35
CA HIS A 267 9.95 14.96 48.92
C HIS A 267 10.77 16.21 48.66
N THR A 268 11.50 16.66 49.68
CA THR A 268 12.43 17.79 49.54
C THR A 268 13.84 17.28 49.31
N ILE A 269 14.42 17.60 48.16
CA ILE A 269 15.82 17.26 47.84
C ILE A 269 16.75 18.26 48.51
N THR A 270 16.47 19.56 48.40
CA THR A 270 17.24 20.60 49.10
C THR A 270 16.42 21.87 49.30
N THR A 271 16.76 22.67 50.33
CA THR A 271 16.18 24.00 50.64
C THR A 271 17.22 25.12 50.59
N SER A 272 18.43 24.82 50.11
CA SER A 272 19.53 25.76 50.00
C SER A 272 19.90 26.07 48.54
N ALA A 273 18.96 25.85 47.62
CA ALA A 273 19.12 26.13 46.20
C ALA A 273 18.69 27.57 45.87
N GLU A 274 19.42 28.54 46.43
CA GLU A 274 19.15 29.96 46.18
C GLU A 274 19.25 30.26 44.67
N GLY A 275 18.17 30.80 44.09
CA GLY A 275 18.09 31.11 42.66
C GLY A 275 17.92 29.89 41.74
N ALA A 276 17.44 28.76 42.24
CA ALA A 276 17.14 27.58 41.43
C ALA A 276 16.18 27.92 40.28
N SER A 277 16.63 27.71 39.04
CA SER A 277 15.86 28.05 37.82
C SER A 277 15.65 26.87 36.87
N SER A 278 16.36 25.75 37.08
CA SER A 278 16.24 24.55 36.26
C SER A 278 16.55 23.30 37.07
N ALA A 279 15.77 22.24 36.84
CA ALA A 279 16.08 20.88 37.26
C ALA A 279 15.99 19.96 36.04
N ASN A 280 16.97 19.07 35.89
CA ASN A 280 16.96 18.00 34.90
C ASN A 280 17.44 16.73 35.61
N ALA A 281 16.88 15.59 35.23
CA ALA A 281 17.28 14.29 35.74
C ALA A 281 17.94 13.50 34.60
N ALA A 282 19.02 12.80 34.90
CA ALA A 282 19.68 11.87 33.96
C ALA A 282 20.41 10.78 34.73
N ASP A 283 20.26 9.54 34.27
CA ASP A 283 21.08 8.39 34.71
C ASP A 283 22.54 8.65 34.32
N LEU A 284 23.42 8.77 35.31
CA LEU A 284 24.84 9.07 35.10
C LEU A 284 25.76 7.85 35.17
N ASP A 285 25.29 6.71 35.70
CA ASP A 285 26.12 5.52 35.87
C ASP A 285 25.66 4.31 35.04
N GLY A 286 24.49 4.41 34.40
CA GLY A 286 24.02 3.52 33.35
C GLY A 286 23.40 2.24 33.85
N ASP A 287 22.95 2.19 35.10
CA ASP A 287 22.29 1.01 35.66
C ASP A 287 20.77 0.98 35.43
N GLY A 288 20.22 2.05 34.85
CA GLY A 288 18.84 2.15 34.43
C GLY A 288 17.90 2.66 35.52
N ASP A 289 18.42 3.06 36.68
CA ASP A 289 17.74 3.98 37.58
C ASP A 289 18.10 5.45 37.26
N LEU A 290 17.37 6.37 37.90
CA LEU A 290 17.54 7.81 37.78
C LEU A 290 17.98 8.42 39.11
#